data_AF-A0A965FJX3-F1
#
_entry.id   AF-A0A965FJX3-F1
#
_cell.length_a   1.000
_cell.length_b   1.000
_cell.length_c   1.000
_cell.angle_alpha   90.00
_cell.angle_beta   90.00
_cell.angle_gamma   90.00
#
_symmetry.space_group_name_H-M   'P 1'
#
loop_
_entity.id
_entity.type
_entity.pdbx_description
1 polymer ?
#
loop_
_entity_poly.entity_id
_entity_poly.type
_entity_poly.pdbx_seq_one_letter_code
_entity_poly.pdbx_strand_id
1 'polypeptide(L)'
;MTWLIAGLLIFLGIHSIRIFDEALRTRLVQRWGEKPWKGIYSLLSVLGFVLLIYGYGQARMQPIPLYELPLGFRHASSLLVWFAMILVIAAYVPGNWFKKRLRHPMVLGVKLWAFAHLLSNGTAADVLLFGGFLLWSVASFRAARKRDREH
;
A
#
# COMPACT_ATOMS: atom_id res chain seq x y z
N MET A 1 0.44 -5.55 18.92
CA MET A 1 0.85 -4.44 18.01
C MET A 1 2.22 -4.65 17.38
N THR A 2 3.21 -5.22 18.08
CA THR A 2 4.57 -5.42 17.58
C THR A 2 4.64 -6.12 16.21
N TRP A 3 3.93 -7.24 16.04
CA TRP A 3 3.90 -7.97 14.76
C TRP A 3 3.32 -7.16 13.60
N LEU A 4 2.28 -6.37 13.86
CA LEU A 4 1.68 -5.48 12.86
C LEU A 4 2.68 -4.41 12.41
N ILE A 5 3.38 -3.79 13.37
CA ILE A 5 4.40 -2.77 13.09
C ILE A 5 5.58 -3.39 12.31
N ALA A 6 6.08 -4.55 12.74
CA ALA A 6 7.15 -5.26 12.04
C ALA A 6 6.73 -5.63 10.61
N GLY A 7 5.50 -6.14 10.43
CA GLY A 7 4.93 -6.43 9.13
C GLY A 7 4.84 -5.18 8.24
N LEU A 8 4.39 -4.05 8.78
CA LEU A 8 4.33 -2.77 8.07
C LEU A 8 5.73 -2.31 7.63
N LEU A 9 6.71 -2.33 8.54
CA LEU A 9 8.08 -1.90 8.25
C LEU A 9 8.71 -2.76 7.16
N ILE A 10 8.57 -4.09 7.25
CA ILE A 10 9.14 -5.02 6.26
C ILE A 10 8.42 -4.86 4.92
N PHE A 11 7.08 -4.91 4.92
CA PHE A 11 6.28 -4.89 3.71
C PHE A 11 6.39 -3.55 2.99
N LEU A 12 6.14 -2.43 3.67
CA LEU A 12 6.25 -1.12 3.05
C LEU A 12 7.71 -0.78 2.74
N GLY A 13 8.66 -1.22 3.57
CA GLY A 13 10.09 -1.01 3.35
C GLY A 13 10.59 -1.60 2.03
N ILE A 14 10.34 -2.90 1.79
CA ILE A 14 10.76 -3.55 0.54
C ILE A 14 10.08 -2.93 -0.69
N HIS A 15 8.83 -2.50 -0.56
CA HIS A 15 8.09 -1.80 -1.61
C HIS A 15 8.52 -0.33 -1.81
N SER A 16 9.30 0.24 -0.89
CA SER A 16 9.76 1.63 -0.94
C SER A 16 11.12 1.82 -1.60
N ILE A 17 11.80 0.74 -2.03
CA ILE A 17 13.14 0.85 -2.63
C ILE A 17 13.15 1.80 -3.82
N ARG A 18 12.15 1.71 -4.72
CA ARG A 18 12.03 2.63 -5.87
C ARG A 18 11.52 4.02 -5.48
N ILE A 19 11.07 4.24 -4.25
CA ILE A 19 10.69 5.57 -3.75
C ILE A 19 11.94 6.35 -3.35
N PHE A 20 12.88 5.68 -2.67
CA PHE A 20 14.07 6.33 -2.11
C PHE A 20 15.30 6.25 -3.02
N ASP A 21 15.56 5.11 -3.66
CA ASP A 21 16.74 4.95 -4.52
C ASP A 21 16.49 3.91 -5.63
N GLU A 22 16.06 4.40 -6.80
CA GLU A 22 15.93 3.56 -7.99
C GLU A 22 17.29 3.07 -8.51
N ALA A 23 18.34 3.86 -8.36
CA ALA A 23 19.69 3.46 -8.75
C ALA A 23 20.21 2.34 -7.85
N LEU A 24 19.81 2.26 -6.58
CA LEU A 24 20.09 1.13 -5.70
C LEU A 24 19.47 -0.15 -6.25
N ARG A 25 18.18 -0.14 -6.62
CA ARG A 25 17.55 -1.31 -7.25
C ARG A 25 18.33 -1.73 -8.49
N THR A 26 18.65 -0.78 -9.37
CA THR A 26 19.37 -1.08 -10.62
C THR A 26 20.75 -1.67 -10.34
N ARG A 27 21.52 -1.11 -9.41
CA ARG A 27 22.83 -1.62 -8.99
C ARG A 27 22.75 -3.02 -8.38
N LEU A 28 21.77 -3.27 -7.50
CA LEU A 28 21.57 -4.58 -6.89
C LEU A 28 21.17 -5.64 -7.92
N VAL A 29 20.29 -5.29 -8.87
CA VAL A 29 19.90 -6.17 -9.97
C VAL A 29 21.09 -6.45 -10.91
N GLN A 30 21.92 -5.45 -11.20
CA GLN A 30 23.14 -5.63 -12.01
C GLN A 30 24.17 -6.52 -11.30
N ARG A 31 24.30 -6.42 -9.97
CA ARG A 31 25.30 -7.17 -9.19
C ARG A 31 24.89 -8.62 -8.91
N TRP A 32 23.62 -8.85 -8.58
CA TRP A 32 23.13 -10.17 -8.14
C TRP A 32 22.30 -10.88 -9.22
N GLY A 33 21.95 -10.19 -10.31
CA GLY A 33 21.03 -10.69 -11.31
C GLY A 33 19.55 -10.49 -10.92
N GLU A 34 18.69 -10.53 -11.94
CA GLU A 34 17.27 -10.27 -11.77
C GLU A 34 16.55 -11.34 -10.94
N LYS A 35 16.89 -12.63 -11.10
CA LYS A 35 16.23 -13.74 -10.40
C LYS A 35 16.48 -13.72 -8.89
N PRO A 36 17.73 -13.60 -8.39
CA PRO A 36 17.98 -13.52 -6.95
C PRO A 36 17.33 -12.29 -6.31
N TRP A 37 17.38 -11.14 -6.99
CA TRP A 37 16.69 -9.93 -6.53
C TRP A 37 15.18 -10.15 -6.36
N LYS A 38 14.51 -10.72 -7.38
CA LYS A 38 13.07 -11.03 -7.31
C LYS A 38 12.78 -12.05 -6.21
N GLY A 39 13.65 -13.04 -5.99
CA GLY A 39 13.51 -14.02 -4.93
C GLY A 39 13.51 -13.38 -3.53
N ILE A 40 14.52 -12.57 -3.23
CA ILE A 40 14.62 -11.84 -1.95
C ILE A 40 13.45 -10.88 -1.78
N TYR A 41 13.13 -10.11 -2.82
CA TYR A 41 12.02 -9.16 -2.79
C TYR A 41 10.69 -9.87 -2.47
N SER A 42 10.40 -10.98 -3.15
CA SER A 42 9.17 -11.75 -2.94
C SER A 42 9.14 -12.38 -1.55
N LEU A 43 10.25 -12.94 -1.07
CA LEU A 43 10.32 -13.55 0.26
C LEU A 43 10.05 -12.52 1.36
N LEU A 44 10.69 -11.36 1.30
CA LEU A 44 10.46 -10.27 2.25
C LEU A 44 9.03 -9.72 2.16
N SER A 45 8.48 -9.62 0.95
CA SER A 45 7.10 -9.19 0.73
C SER A 45 6.10 -10.17 1.36
N VAL A 46 6.29 -11.49 1.17
CA VAL A 46 5.44 -12.52 1.75
C VAL A 46 5.57 -12.54 3.27
N LEU A 47 6.81 -12.47 3.79
CA LEU A 47 7.06 -12.40 5.23
C LEU A 47 6.35 -11.20 5.86
N GLY A 48 6.53 -10.00 5.29
CA GLY A 48 5.86 -8.79 5.75
C GLY A 48 4.33 -8.94 5.71
N PHE A 49 3.79 -9.51 4.63
CA PHE A 49 2.35 -9.73 4.48
C PHE A 49 1.78 -10.72 5.51
N VAL A 50 2.46 -11.84 5.77
CA VAL A 50 2.06 -12.80 6.80
C VAL A 50 2.07 -12.15 8.19
N LEU A 51 3.10 -11.35 8.49
CA LEU A 51 3.18 -10.61 9.74
C LEU A 51 2.06 -9.57 9.88
N LEU A 52 1.67 -8.90 8.79
CA LEU A 52 0.51 -8.01 8.79
C LEU A 52 -0.78 -8.76 9.13
N ILE A 53 -1.04 -9.91 8.48
CA ILE A 53 -2.24 -10.73 8.73
C ILE A 53 -2.27 -11.19 10.19
N TYR A 54 -1.17 -11.80 10.65
CA TYR A 54 -1.08 -12.32 12.01
C TYR A 54 -1.18 -11.20 13.06
N GLY A 55 -0.43 -10.11 12.87
CA GLY A 55 -0.40 -8.99 13.79
C GLY A 55 -1.72 -8.25 13.88
N TYR A 56 -2.40 -8.04 12.74
CA TYR A 56 -3.74 -7.47 12.71
C TYR A 56 -4.76 -8.43 13.34
N GLY A 57 -4.66 -9.73 13.04
CA GLY A 57 -5.50 -10.79 13.60
C GLY A 57 -5.44 -10.84 15.12
N GLN A 58 -4.26 -10.69 15.72
CA GLN A 58 -4.14 -10.56 17.17
C GLN A 58 -4.70 -9.23 17.70
N ALA A 59 -4.40 -8.13 17.01
CA ALA A 59 -4.80 -6.79 17.41
C ALA A 59 -6.33 -6.61 17.48
N ARG A 60 -7.07 -7.21 16.56
CA ARG A 60 -8.55 -7.16 16.55
C ARG A 60 -9.22 -7.97 17.66
N MET A 61 -8.50 -8.85 18.36
CA MET A 61 -9.07 -9.62 19.48
C MET A 61 -9.21 -8.76 20.75
N GLN A 62 -8.39 -7.71 20.86
CA GLN A 62 -8.44 -6.74 21.95
C GLN A 62 -8.33 -5.33 21.36
N PRO A 63 -9.39 -4.85 20.68
CA PRO A 63 -9.35 -3.60 19.95
C PRO A 63 -9.20 -2.42 20.91
N ILE A 64 -8.30 -1.50 20.60
CA ILE A 64 -8.17 -0.21 21.28
C ILE A 64 -8.88 0.83 20.40
N PRO A 65 -10.11 1.26 20.73
CA PRO A 65 -10.82 2.27 19.95
C PRO A 65 -10.11 3.63 20.07
N LEU A 66 -10.02 4.36 18.96
CA LEU A 66 -9.50 5.73 18.90
C LEU A 66 -10.59 6.72 18.52
N TYR A 67 -11.44 6.35 17.57
CA TYR A 67 -12.57 7.17 17.14
C TYR A 67 -13.67 6.31 16.52
N GLU A 68 -14.87 6.87 16.47
CA GLU A 68 -16.01 6.30 15.76
C GLU A 68 -16.68 7.41 14.95
N LEU A 69 -17.01 7.11 13.69
CA LEU A 69 -17.76 8.01 12.82
C LEU A 69 -19.23 7.54 12.72
N PRO A 70 -20.16 8.45 12.41
CA PRO A 70 -21.56 8.10 12.17
C PRO A 70 -21.72 6.97 11.14
N LEU A 71 -22.74 6.13 11.31
CA LEU A 71 -22.97 4.92 10.50
C LEU A 71 -22.95 5.20 8.98
N GLY A 72 -23.42 6.37 8.55
CA GLY A 72 -23.42 6.80 7.15
C GLY A 72 -22.04 6.75 6.47
N PHE A 73 -20.94 6.92 7.21
CA PHE A 73 -19.58 6.83 6.68
C PHE A 73 -19.20 5.42 6.22
N ARG A 74 -19.89 4.37 6.70
CA ARG A 74 -19.69 3.00 6.19
C ARG A 74 -20.13 2.89 4.73
N HIS A 75 -21.26 3.49 4.37
CA HIS A 75 -21.73 3.49 2.98
C HIS A 75 -20.79 4.28 2.06
N ALA A 76 -20.33 5.44 2.52
CA ALA A 76 -19.30 6.21 1.81
C ALA A 76 -18.03 5.38 1.62
N SER A 77 -17.56 4.70 2.68
CA SER A 77 -16.38 3.84 2.63
C SER A 77 -16.54 2.70 1.62
N SER A 78 -17.69 2.01 1.62
CA SER A 78 -18.01 0.96 0.64
C SER A 78 -17.94 1.48 -0.80
N LEU A 79 -18.51 2.66 -1.07
CA LEU A 79 -18.48 3.27 -2.40
C LEU A 79 -17.05 3.64 -2.83
N LEU A 80 -16.27 4.24 -1.93
CA LEU A 80 -14.88 4.60 -2.22
C LEU A 80 -14.00 3.37 -2.45
N VAL A 81 -14.19 2.28 -1.69
CA VAL A 81 -13.50 1.01 -1.92
C VAL A 81 -13.85 0.43 -3.29
N TRP A 82 -15.11 0.54 -3.72
CA TRP A 82 -15.51 0.08 -5.05
C TRP A 82 -14.74 0.82 -6.17
N PHE A 83 -14.65 2.15 -6.08
CA PHE A 83 -13.81 2.93 -6.99
C PHE A 83 -12.33 2.59 -6.88
N ALA A 84 -11.83 2.32 -5.68
CA ALA A 84 -10.45 1.89 -5.47
C ALA A 84 -10.14 0.58 -6.21
N MET A 85 -11.06 -0.39 -6.19
CA MET A 85 -10.91 -1.65 -6.92
C MET A 85 -10.89 -1.44 -8.44
N ILE A 86 -11.72 -0.53 -8.97
CA ILE A 86 -11.68 -0.16 -10.40
C ILE A 86 -10.30 0.38 -10.77
N LEU A 87 -9.73 1.25 -9.95
CA LEU A 87 -8.40 1.82 -10.19
C LEU A 87 -7.29 0.75 -10.14
N VAL A 88 -7.37 -0.19 -9.21
CA VAL A 88 -6.45 -1.34 -9.13
C VAL A 88 -6.54 -2.17 -10.41
N ILE A 89 -7.74 -2.56 -10.84
CA ILE A 89 -7.95 -3.34 -12.07
C ILE A 89 -7.44 -2.56 -13.29
N ALA A 90 -7.73 -1.27 -13.37
CA ALA A 90 -7.28 -0.41 -14.46
C ALA A 90 -5.76 -0.31 -14.58
N ALA A 91 -4.98 -0.65 -13.55
CA ALA A 91 -3.53 -0.72 -13.65
C ALA A 91 -3.04 -1.88 -14.53
N TYR A 92 -3.79 -2.98 -14.54
CA TYR A 92 -3.44 -4.23 -15.21
C TYR A 92 -4.06 -4.36 -16.61
N VAL A 93 -5.15 -3.65 -16.90
CA VAL A 93 -5.76 -3.62 -18.23
C VAL A 93 -4.95 -2.69 -19.17
N PRO A 94 -4.41 -3.14 -20.30
CA PRO A 94 -3.70 -2.27 -21.23
C PRO A 94 -4.64 -1.31 -21.98
N GLY A 95 -4.12 -0.17 -22.47
CA GLY A 95 -4.83 0.73 -23.38
C GLY A 95 -5.98 1.58 -22.79
N ASN A 96 -6.37 1.38 -21.53
CA ASN A 96 -7.52 2.07 -20.94
C ASN A 96 -7.26 3.56 -20.61
N TRP A 97 -8.35 4.32 -20.51
CA TRP A 97 -8.33 5.77 -20.26
C TRP A 97 -7.72 6.14 -18.89
N PHE A 98 -8.04 5.41 -17.83
CA PHE A 98 -7.51 5.69 -16.48
C PHE A 98 -5.99 5.60 -16.44
N LYS A 99 -5.41 4.55 -17.02
CA LYS A 99 -3.95 4.36 -17.07
C LYS A 99 -3.27 5.48 -17.85
N LYS A 100 -3.86 5.92 -18.97
CA LYS A 100 -3.36 7.05 -19.77
C LYS A 100 -3.44 8.38 -19.00
N ARG A 101 -4.57 8.67 -18.35
CA ARG A 101 -4.83 9.96 -17.71
C ARG A 101 -4.16 10.09 -16.34
N LEU A 102 -4.20 9.03 -15.53
CA LEU A 102 -3.75 9.02 -14.13
C LEU A 102 -2.32 8.53 -13.96
N ARG A 103 -1.76 7.84 -14.98
CA ARG A 103 -0.42 7.23 -15.03
C ARG A 103 -0.18 6.08 -14.03
N HIS A 104 -0.53 6.27 -12.76
CA HIS A 104 -0.34 5.28 -11.69
C HIS A 104 -1.66 4.92 -10.97
N PRO A 105 -2.63 4.33 -11.69
CA PRO A 105 -3.94 4.03 -11.12
C PRO A 105 -3.87 3.02 -9.95
N MET A 106 -2.90 2.09 -9.93
CA MET A 106 -2.69 1.18 -8.81
C MET A 106 -2.46 1.92 -7.48
N VAL A 107 -1.51 2.87 -7.46
CA VAL A 107 -1.14 3.59 -6.23
C VAL A 107 -2.28 4.50 -5.77
N LEU A 108 -3.01 5.09 -6.73
CA LEU A 108 -4.23 5.86 -6.41
C LEU A 108 -5.33 4.98 -5.83
N GLY A 109 -5.49 3.75 -6.34
CA GLY A 109 -6.40 2.75 -5.79
C GLY A 109 -6.04 2.44 -4.33
N VAL A 110 -4.77 2.14 -4.04
CA VAL A 110 -4.30 1.89 -2.66
C VAL A 110 -4.53 3.11 -1.76
N LYS A 111 -4.25 4.32 -2.26
CA LYS A 111 -4.49 5.57 -1.53
C LYS A 111 -5.96 5.76 -1.16
N LEU A 112 -6.86 5.55 -2.12
CA LEU A 112 -8.30 5.69 -1.93
C LEU A 112 -8.87 4.60 -1.01
N TRP A 113 -8.40 3.37 -1.18
CA TRP A 113 -8.73 2.22 -0.32
C TRP A 113 -8.35 2.49 1.13
N ALA A 114 -7.11 2.92 1.38
CA ALA A 114 -6.61 3.21 2.72
C ALA A 114 -7.41 4.35 3.39
N PHE A 115 -7.71 5.41 2.65
CA PHE A 115 -8.54 6.50 3.13
C PHE A 115 -9.97 6.05 3.48
N ALA A 116 -10.60 5.26 2.61
CA ALA A 116 -11.94 4.73 2.84
C ALA A 116 -12.01 3.84 4.10
N HIS A 117 -10.98 3.04 4.35
CA HIS A 117 -10.92 2.24 5.56
C HIS A 117 -10.78 3.10 6.83
N LEU A 118 -10.00 4.17 6.80
CA LEU A 118 -9.92 5.08 7.96
C LEU A 118 -11.24 5.78 8.25
N LEU A 119 -12.09 6.03 7.25
CA LEU A 119 -13.41 6.62 7.49
C LEU A 119 -14.39 5.70 8.23
N SER A 120 -14.18 4.38 8.17
CA SER A 120 -15.10 3.39 8.75
C SER A 120 -14.52 2.56 9.89
N ASN A 121 -13.19 2.54 10.04
CA ASN A 121 -12.47 1.75 11.05
C ASN A 121 -11.58 2.69 11.86
N GLY A 122 -11.77 2.69 13.18
CA GLY A 122 -11.16 3.67 14.08
C GLY A 122 -10.44 3.05 15.27
N THR A 123 -9.99 1.80 15.20
CA THR A 123 -9.10 1.24 16.22
C THR A 123 -7.65 1.62 15.97
N ALA A 124 -6.79 1.51 16.99
CA ALA A 124 -5.37 1.78 16.86
C ALA A 124 -4.70 0.89 15.79
N ALA A 125 -5.16 -0.35 15.63
CA ALA A 125 -4.66 -1.26 14.60
C ALA A 125 -5.05 -0.80 13.19
N ASP A 126 -6.28 -0.31 13.03
CA ASP A 126 -6.77 0.24 11.76
C ASP A 126 -5.97 1.47 11.35
N VAL A 127 -5.79 2.40 12.29
CA VAL A 127 -5.04 3.64 12.05
C VAL A 127 -3.59 3.34 11.69
N LEU A 128 -2.94 2.39 12.37
CA LEU A 128 -1.58 1.98 12.02
C LEU A 128 -1.50 1.35 10.63
N LEU A 129 -2.39 0.40 10.32
CA LEU A 129 -2.40 -0.32 9.05
C LEU A 129 -2.73 0.64 7.90
N PHE A 130 -3.93 1.21 7.90
CA PHE A 130 -4.42 2.03 6.80
C PHE A 130 -3.71 3.39 6.74
N GLY A 131 -3.38 3.99 7.88
CA GLY A 131 -2.56 5.20 7.91
C GLY A 131 -1.16 4.98 7.35
N GLY A 132 -0.52 3.85 7.66
CA GLY A 132 0.76 3.46 7.09
C GLY A 132 0.70 3.32 5.56
N PHE A 133 -0.30 2.58 5.05
CA PHE A 133 -0.52 2.45 3.60
C PHE A 133 -0.87 3.79 2.94
N LEU A 134 -1.63 4.66 3.60
CA LEU A 134 -2.00 5.97 3.08
C LEU A 134 -0.76 6.86 2.92
N LEU A 135 0.07 7.00 3.97
CA LEU A 135 1.32 7.76 3.92
C LEU A 135 2.27 7.21 2.85
N TRP A 136 2.45 5.88 2.82
CA TRP A 136 3.27 5.21 1.82
C TRP A 136 2.76 5.47 0.40
N SER A 137 1.45 5.37 0.16
CA SER A 137 0.87 5.57 -1.17
C SER A 137 1.06 7.00 -1.68
N VAL A 138 1.01 8.00 -0.80
CA VAL A 138 1.31 9.41 -1.13
C VAL A 138 2.76 9.56 -1.57
N ALA A 139 3.70 9.03 -0.80
CA ALA A 139 5.13 9.07 -1.13
C ALA A 139 5.43 8.33 -2.44
N SER A 140 4.86 7.13 -2.60
CA SER A 140 4.99 6.27 -3.79
C SER A 140 4.46 6.97 -5.04
N PHE A 141 3.27 7.59 -4.96
CA PHE A 141 2.67 8.31 -6.08
C PHE A 141 3.51 9.52 -6.48
N ARG A 142 4.00 10.30 -5.50
CA ARG A 142 4.88 11.44 -5.76
C ARG A 142 6.17 11.02 -6.44
N ALA A 143 6.83 9.98 -5.95
CA ALA A 143 8.05 9.45 -6.55
C ALA A 143 7.82 8.94 -7.98
N ALA A 144 6.71 8.24 -8.22
CA ALA A 144 6.34 7.76 -9.55
C ALA A 144 6.08 8.89 -10.54
N ARG A 145 5.33 9.91 -10.13
CA ARG A 145 5.06 11.09 -10.97
C ARG A 145 6.29 11.95 -11.25
N LYS A 146 7.29 11.94 -10.36
CA LYS A 146 8.57 12.60 -10.60
C LYS A 146 9.31 11.92 -11.75
N ARG A 147 9.40 10.58 -11.73
CA ARG A 147 10.03 9.79 -12.81
C ARG A 147 9.35 9.97 -14.16
N ASP A 148 8.03 10.01 -14.17
CA ASP A 148 7.22 10.28 -15.37
C ASP A 148 7.48 11.63 -16.06
N ARG A 149 8.20 12.55 -15.39
CA ARG A 149 8.61 13.86 -15.93
C ARG A 149 10.08 13.88 -16.37
N GLU A 150 10.87 12.94 -15.86
CA GLU A 150 12.30 12.80 -16.20
C GLU A 150 12.49 11.97 -17.47
N HIS A 151 11.44 11.28 -17.93
CA HIS A 151 11.33 10.54 -19.20
C HIS A 151 10.26 11.16 -20.09
#